data_AF-A0AAV2D169-F1
#
_entry.id   AF-A0AAV2D169-F1
#
_cell.length_a   1.000
_cell.length_b   1.000
_cell.length_c   1.000
_cell.angle_alpha   90.00
_cell.angle_beta   90.00
_cell.angle_gamma   90.00
#
_symmetry.space_group_name_H-M   'P 1'
#
loop_
_entity.id
_entity.type
_entity.pdbx_description
1 polymer ?
#
loop_
_entity_poly.entity_id
_entity_poly.type
_entity_poly.pdbx_seq_one_letter_code
_entity_poly.pdbx_strand_id
1 'polypeptide(L)'
;MNRIYTRYGKIFKTSVAGRAVVMSADPDFNHFILQQEGKLVELWYMDSFAELVGQRGPLKEVATAGSLHKNLKKLIQEHIGIESLKGDLLGFMDRVVNRTLDSWTTGRVEVRSATAKVAIALYIFII
;
A
#
# COMPACT_ATOMS: atom_id res chain seq x y z
N MET A 1 5.49 -26.19 3.21
CA MET A 1 5.08 -25.80 4.59
C MET A 1 6.19 -24.94 5.19
N ASN A 2 5.90 -23.69 5.58
CA ASN A 2 6.91 -22.69 5.96
C ASN A 2 7.66 -23.08 7.26
N ARG A 3 8.91 -23.56 7.13
CA ARG A 3 9.72 -24.14 8.23
C ARG A 3 9.99 -23.17 9.40
N ILE A 4 9.88 -21.87 9.17
CA ILE A 4 10.18 -20.83 10.16
C ILE A 4 9.11 -20.81 11.27
N TYR A 5 7.82 -20.89 10.92
CA TYR A 5 6.73 -20.86 11.89
C TYR A 5 6.69 -22.10 12.76
N THR A 6 7.05 -23.25 12.21
CA THR A 6 7.10 -24.50 12.96
C THR A 6 8.22 -24.49 14.02
N ARG A 7 9.33 -23.78 13.77
CA ARG A 7 10.47 -23.74 14.67
C ARG A 7 10.38 -22.63 15.72
N TYR A 8 9.91 -21.45 15.34
CA TYR A 8 9.97 -20.24 16.19
C TYR A 8 8.60 -19.75 16.67
N GLY A 9 7.52 -20.38 16.21
CA GLY A 9 6.15 -19.91 16.47
C GLY A 9 5.73 -18.78 15.52
N LYS A 10 4.51 -18.28 15.72
CA LYS A 10 3.94 -17.20 14.90
C LYS A 10 4.52 -15.82 15.22
N ILE A 11 5.08 -15.62 16.41
CA ILE A 11 5.71 -14.37 16.84
C ILE A 11 7.10 -14.69 17.37
N PHE A 12 8.13 -14.09 16.79
CA PHE A 12 9.52 -14.35 17.16
C PHE A 12 10.44 -13.14 16.94
N LYS A 13 11.56 -13.12 17.67
CA LYS A 13 12.60 -12.10 17.53
C LYS A 13 13.62 -12.54 16.47
N THR A 14 14.07 -11.60 15.66
CA THR A 14 15.12 -11.82 14.65
C THR A 14 15.89 -10.52 14.39
N SER A 15 16.86 -10.55 13.48
CA SER A 15 17.53 -9.36 12.96
C SER A 15 17.28 -9.24 11.46
N VAL A 16 16.86 -8.06 11.01
CA VAL A 16 16.69 -7.73 9.59
C VAL A 16 17.54 -6.50 9.29
N ALA A 17 18.44 -6.61 8.31
CA ALA A 17 19.37 -5.54 7.94
C ALA A 17 20.15 -4.96 9.14
N GLY A 18 20.59 -5.83 10.06
CA GLY A 18 21.36 -5.44 11.24
C GLY A 18 20.55 -4.83 12.38
N ARG A 19 19.22 -4.75 12.27
CA ARG A 19 18.34 -4.24 13.34
C ARG A 19 17.53 -5.37 13.95
N ALA A 20 17.49 -5.41 15.28
CA ALA A 20 16.64 -6.33 16.02
C ALA A 20 15.16 -5.98 15.77
N VAL A 21 14.38 -6.98 15.37
CA VAL A 21 12.95 -6.84 15.06
C VAL A 21 12.15 -8.00 15.64
N VAL A 22 10.86 -7.78 15.86
CA VAL A 22 9.88 -8.82 16.13
C VAL A 22 9.10 -9.07 14.85
N MET A 23 9.11 -10.31 14.37
CA MET A 23 8.29 -10.73 13.23
C MET A 23 7.04 -11.42 13.76
N SER A 24 5.88 -11.06 13.19
CA SER A 24 4.59 -11.68 13.52
C SER A 24 3.85 -12.14 12.26
N ALA A 25 3.42 -13.40 12.28
CA ALA A 25 2.46 -13.99 11.37
C ALA A 25 1.14 -14.35 12.10
N ASP A 26 0.94 -13.81 13.29
CA ASP A 26 -0.31 -13.97 14.04
C ASP A 26 -1.32 -12.88 13.65
N PRO A 27 -2.51 -13.23 13.14
CA PRO A 27 -3.46 -12.25 12.62
C PRO A 27 -4.03 -11.34 13.71
N ASP A 28 -4.29 -11.87 14.91
CA ASP A 28 -4.88 -11.10 16.01
C ASP A 28 -3.87 -10.08 16.55
N PHE A 29 -2.62 -10.51 16.72
CA PHE A 29 -1.54 -9.61 17.10
C PHE A 29 -1.28 -8.55 16.02
N ASN A 30 -1.26 -8.93 14.75
CA ASN A 30 -1.06 -7.99 13.64
C ASN A 30 -2.17 -6.93 13.61
N HIS A 31 -3.42 -7.35 13.79
CA HIS A 31 -4.55 -6.44 13.88
C HIS A 31 -4.43 -5.48 15.07
N PHE A 32 -4.06 -5.99 16.25
CA PHE A 32 -3.81 -5.17 17.43
C PHE A 32 -2.71 -4.12 17.16
N ILE A 33 -1.56 -4.50 16.62
CA ILE A 33 -0.46 -3.57 16.31
C ILE A 33 -0.94 -2.45 15.37
N LEU A 34 -1.70 -2.79 14.32
CA LEU A 34 -2.25 -1.78 13.40
C LEU A 34 -3.21 -0.79 14.09
N GLN A 35 -3.97 -1.22 15.10
CA GLN A 35 -4.85 -0.34 15.89
C GLN A 35 -4.10 0.58 16.86
N GLN A 36 -2.85 0.25 17.19
CA GLN A 36 -2.01 1.00 18.11
C GLN A 36 -1.07 1.99 17.43
N GLU A 37 -1.15 2.13 16.09
CA GLU A 37 -0.40 3.11 15.33
C GLU A 37 -0.66 4.54 15.84
N GLY A 38 0.41 5.27 16.15
CA GLY A 38 0.36 6.61 16.76
C GLY A 38 -0.04 6.62 18.25
N LYS A 39 -0.07 5.45 18.91
CA LYS A 39 -0.30 5.31 20.36
C LYS A 39 0.85 4.58 21.05
N LEU A 40 0.98 3.27 20.78
CA LEU A 40 2.02 2.41 21.36
C LEU A 40 3.12 2.06 20.35
N VAL A 41 2.83 2.21 19.06
CA VAL A 41 3.75 1.92 17.96
C VAL A 41 3.67 3.02 16.91
N GLU A 42 4.74 3.13 16.13
CA GLU A 42 4.83 4.02 14.97
C GLU A 42 5.27 3.22 13.75
N LEU A 43 4.74 3.61 12.59
CA LEU A 43 5.13 3.10 11.28
C LEU A 43 6.59 3.43 11.02
N TRP A 44 7.40 2.38 10.92
CA TRP A 44 8.80 2.47 10.56
C TRP A 44 9.05 1.87 9.18
N TYR A 45 9.83 2.58 8.36
CA TYR A 45 10.30 2.11 7.07
C TYR A 45 11.82 1.99 7.07
N MET A 46 12.34 1.04 6.30
CA MET A 46 13.78 0.96 6.05
C MET A 46 14.28 2.27 5.44
N ASP A 47 15.51 2.65 5.79
CA ASP A 47 16.12 3.91 5.38
C ASP A 47 16.04 4.17 3.86
N SER A 48 16.25 3.14 3.04
CA SER A 48 16.13 3.23 1.57
C SER A 48 14.70 3.50 1.09
N PHE A 49 13.70 2.93 1.76
CA PHE A 49 12.30 3.15 1.42
C PHE A 49 11.83 4.52 1.93
N ALA A 50 12.31 4.94 3.10
CA ALA A 50 12.08 6.27 3.62
C ALA A 50 12.63 7.36 2.67
N GLU A 51 13.76 7.13 2.03
CA GLU A 51 14.32 8.02 1.00
C GLU A 51 13.46 8.06 -0.27
N LEU A 52 13.05 6.90 -0.80
CA LEU A 52 12.16 6.80 -1.97
C LEU A 52 10.79 7.48 -1.75
N VAL A 53 10.25 7.40 -0.53
CA VAL A 53 8.94 7.95 -0.17
C VAL A 53 9.04 9.39 0.36
N GLY A 54 10.23 10.00 0.33
CA GLY A 54 10.43 11.41 0.69
C GLY A 54 10.45 11.72 2.20
N GLN A 55 10.50 10.70 3.06
CA GLN A 55 10.56 10.85 4.53
C GLN A 55 11.90 11.40 5.04
N ARG A 56 12.97 11.38 4.21
CA ARG A 56 14.29 11.96 4.52
C ARG A 56 14.71 13.12 3.60
N GLY A 57 13.84 13.54 2.66
CA GLY A 57 14.08 14.66 1.73
C GLY A 57 13.36 15.96 2.16
N PRO A 58 13.33 17.01 1.32
CA PRO A 58 12.63 18.28 1.62
C PRO A 58 11.12 18.13 1.89
N LEU A 59 10.53 16.97 1.62
CA LEU A 59 9.14 16.61 1.93
C LEU A 59 8.94 16.01 3.34
N LYS A 60 10.00 15.99 4.17
CA LYS A 60 10.02 15.44 5.53
C LYS A 60 8.87 15.94 6.41
N GLU A 61 8.53 17.23 6.35
CA GLU A 61 7.47 17.83 7.18
C GLU A 61 6.07 17.24 6.89
N VAL A 62 5.81 16.78 5.66
CA VAL A 62 4.56 16.14 5.25
C VAL A 62 4.48 14.69 5.78
N ALA A 63 5.64 14.07 6.00
CA ALA A 63 5.77 12.66 6.33
C ALA A 63 5.96 12.38 7.84
N THR A 64 6.63 13.27 8.58
CA THR A 64 6.98 13.06 10.00
C THR A 64 5.92 13.55 10.98
N ALA A 65 4.93 14.33 10.53
CA ALA A 65 3.89 14.87 11.42
C ALA A 65 2.78 13.84 11.70
N GLY A 66 3.09 12.68 12.29
CA GLY A 66 2.11 11.74 12.88
C GLY A 66 0.93 11.30 11.99
N SER A 67 1.09 11.44 10.68
CA SER A 67 -0.06 11.54 9.78
C SER A 67 0.24 10.96 8.40
N LEU A 68 1.28 10.16 8.15
CA LEU A 68 1.29 9.46 6.85
C LEU A 68 0.08 8.55 6.71
N HIS A 69 -0.28 7.79 7.74
CA HIS A 69 -1.52 7.02 7.72
C HIS A 69 -2.76 7.92 7.73
N LYS A 70 -2.80 9.02 8.47
CA LYS A 70 -3.97 9.93 8.51
C LYS A 70 -4.13 10.75 7.24
N ASN A 71 -3.05 11.30 6.69
CA ASN A 71 -2.97 11.96 5.40
C ASN A 71 -3.26 10.97 4.28
N LEU A 72 -2.68 9.77 4.27
CA LEU A 72 -2.98 8.74 3.28
C LEU A 72 -4.43 8.28 3.39
N LYS A 73 -4.94 8.05 4.60
CA LYS A 73 -6.35 7.71 4.84
C LYS A 73 -7.28 8.84 4.41
N LYS A 74 -6.93 10.09 4.69
CA LYS A 74 -7.68 11.28 4.29
C LYS A 74 -7.66 11.43 2.76
N LEU A 75 -6.50 11.31 2.12
CA LEU A 75 -6.36 11.31 0.66
C LEU A 75 -7.17 10.18 0.02
N ILE A 76 -7.08 8.96 0.54
CA ILE A 76 -7.88 7.82 0.08
C ILE A 76 -9.38 8.08 0.30
N GLN A 77 -9.77 8.65 1.43
CA GLN A 77 -11.16 8.94 1.76
C GLN A 77 -11.73 10.09 0.92
N GLU A 78 -10.91 11.08 0.55
CA GLU A 78 -11.29 12.21 -0.29
C GLU A 78 -11.37 11.81 -1.78
N HIS A 79 -10.43 10.99 -2.27
CA HIS A 79 -10.35 10.67 -3.70
C HIS A 79 -11.01 9.33 -4.07
N ILE A 80 -11.10 8.39 -3.12
CA ILE A 80 -11.70 7.05 -3.27
C ILE A 80 -12.79 6.82 -2.19
N GLY A 81 -13.37 7.90 -1.69
CA GLY A 81 -14.53 7.86 -0.80
C GLY A 81 -15.75 7.31 -1.52
N ILE A 82 -16.77 6.92 -0.75
CA ILE A 82 -18.04 6.40 -1.27
C ILE A 82 -18.69 7.39 -2.26
N GLU A 83 -18.55 8.70 -2.04
CA GLU A 83 -19.10 9.74 -2.92
C GLU A 83 -18.32 9.85 -4.24
N SER A 84 -16.99 9.86 -4.20
CA SER A 84 -16.14 9.83 -5.40
C SER A 84 -16.35 8.55 -6.22
N LEU A 85 -16.57 7.43 -5.53
CA LEU A 85 -16.89 6.13 -6.14
C LEU A 85 -18.26 6.14 -6.83
N LYS A 86 -19.29 6.70 -6.19
CA LYS A 86 -20.66 6.83 -6.75
C LYS A 86 -20.76 7.86 -7.87
N GLY A 87 -19.83 8.80 -7.95
CA GLY A 87 -19.71 9.77 -9.05
C GLY A 87 -19.08 9.16 -10.29
N ASP A 88 -18.08 9.83 -10.85
CA ASP A 88 -17.51 9.48 -12.16
C ASP A 88 -16.47 8.35 -12.11
N LEU A 89 -15.97 7.97 -10.93
CA LEU A 89 -14.87 7.02 -10.79
C LEU A 89 -15.23 5.62 -11.28
N LEU A 90 -16.40 5.08 -10.91
CA LEU A 90 -16.84 3.76 -11.39
C LEU A 90 -17.04 3.74 -12.90
N GLY A 91 -17.69 4.77 -13.46
CA GLY A 91 -17.88 4.88 -14.91
C GLY A 91 -16.57 5.07 -15.67
N PHE A 92 -15.61 5.79 -15.09
CA PHE A 92 -14.27 5.93 -15.66
C PHE A 92 -13.49 4.61 -15.62
N MET A 93 -13.50 3.91 -14.48
CA MET A 93 -12.88 2.60 -14.34
C MET A 93 -13.43 1.61 -15.37
N ASP A 94 -14.76 1.55 -15.51
CA ASP A 94 -15.41 0.67 -16.47
C ASP A 94 -14.98 0.99 -17.91
N ARG A 95 -14.93 2.27 -18.30
CA ARG A 95 -14.45 2.68 -19.64
C ARG A 95 -12.99 2.29 -19.88
N VAL A 96 -12.09 2.53 -18.92
CA VAL A 96 -10.65 2.23 -19.07
C VAL A 96 -10.42 0.72 -19.15
N VAL A 97 -11.07 -0.04 -18.28
CA VAL A 97 -10.97 -1.50 -18.25
C VAL A 97 -11.53 -2.09 -19.55
N ASN A 98 -12.74 -1.74 -19.96
CA ASN A 98 -13.37 -2.29 -21.16
C ASN A 98 -12.58 -1.94 -22.42
N ARG A 99 -12.13 -0.68 -22.60
CA ARG A 99 -11.26 -0.33 -23.74
C ARG A 99 -9.95 -1.11 -23.75
N THR A 100 -9.37 -1.35 -22.57
CA THR A 100 -8.13 -2.12 -22.46
C THR A 100 -8.39 -3.57 -22.85
N LEU A 101 -9.45 -4.19 -22.34
CA LEU A 101 -9.82 -5.57 -22.68
C LEU A 101 -10.20 -5.72 -24.15
N ASP A 102 -10.92 -4.76 -24.74
CA ASP A 102 -11.23 -4.75 -26.17
C ASP A 102 -9.95 -4.72 -27.02
N SER A 103 -8.94 -3.95 -26.60
CA SER A 103 -7.63 -3.92 -27.28
C SER A 103 -6.86 -5.25 -27.20
N TRP A 104 -7.24 -6.15 -26.28
CA TRP A 104 -6.61 -7.46 -26.14
C TRP A 104 -7.19 -8.50 -27.10
N THR A 105 -8.35 -8.22 -27.71
CA THR A 105 -8.97 -9.12 -28.69
C THR A 105 -8.15 -9.26 -29.98
N THR A 106 -7.26 -8.30 -30.25
CA THR A 106 -6.49 -8.24 -31.51
C THR A 106 -5.12 -8.93 -31.46
N GLY A 107 -4.73 -9.59 -30.35
CA GLY A 107 -3.44 -10.29 -30.30
C GLY A 107 -3.01 -10.83 -28.94
N ARG A 108 -1.77 -11.34 -28.87
CA ARG A 108 -1.17 -11.77 -27.60
C ARG A 108 -0.83 -10.56 -26.73
N VAL A 109 -1.20 -10.64 -25.45
CA VAL A 109 -0.98 -9.58 -24.48
C VAL A 109 -0.13 -10.07 -23.31
N GLU A 110 0.82 -9.24 -22.91
CA GLU A 110 1.60 -9.42 -21.69
C GLU A 110 0.81 -8.80 -20.53
N VAL A 111 0.15 -9.66 -19.75
CA VAL A 111 -0.86 -9.25 -18.76
C VAL A 111 -0.27 -8.35 -17.67
N ARG A 112 0.99 -8.53 -17.27
CA ARG A 112 1.61 -7.72 -16.20
C ARG A 112 1.77 -6.28 -16.65
N SER A 113 2.37 -6.03 -17.83
CA SER A 113 2.51 -4.68 -18.39
C SER A 113 1.14 -4.04 -18.64
N ALA A 114 0.19 -4.79 -19.20
CA ALA A 114 -1.13 -4.25 -19.51
C ALA A 114 -1.90 -3.86 -18.24
N THR A 115 -1.86 -4.69 -17.20
CA THR A 115 -2.49 -4.39 -15.90
C THR A 115 -1.81 -3.21 -15.22
N ALA A 116 -0.48 -3.09 -15.31
CA ALA A 116 0.24 -1.95 -14.76
C ALA A 116 -0.18 -0.62 -15.43
N LYS A 117 -0.39 -0.61 -16.75
CA LYS A 117 -0.90 0.57 -17.48
C LYS A 117 -2.29 0.98 -17.02
N VAL A 118 -3.19 0.01 -16.79
CA VAL A 118 -4.53 0.29 -16.23
C VAL A 118 -4.40 0.89 -14.84
N ALA A 119 -3.60 0.30 -13.96
CA ALA A 119 -3.41 0.80 -12.60
C ALA A 119 -2.87 2.24 -12.58
N ILE A 120 -1.91 2.56 -13.45
CA ILE A 120 -1.37 3.92 -13.60
C ILE A 120 -2.43 4.89 -14.12
N ALA A 121 -3.21 4.50 -15.14
CA ALA A 121 -4.27 5.33 -15.69
C ALA A 121 -5.37 5.64 -14.66
N LEU A 122 -5.71 4.67 -13.82
CA LEU A 122 -6.64 4.86 -12.70
C LEU A 122 -6.04 5.76 -11.62
N TYR A 123 -4.76 5.61 -11.30
CA TYR A 123 -4.08 6.44 -10.31
C TYR A 123 -4.01 7.92 -10.72
N ILE A 124 -3.74 8.21 -12.00
CA ILE A 124 -3.69 9.58 -12.53
C ILE A 124 -5.05 10.27 -12.46
N PHE A 125 -6.17 9.54 -12.62
CA PHE A 125 -7.51 10.12 -12.52
C PHE A 125 -7.91 10.46 -11.08
N ILE A 126 -7.28 9.80 -10.11
CA ILE A 126 -7.56 9.96 -8.67
C ILE A 126 -6.77 11.15 -8.08
N ILE A 127 -5.81 11.75 -8.80
CA ILE A 127 -5.02 12.93 -8.36
C ILE A 127 -5.42 14.15 -9.19
#